data_AF-A0A349EE32-F1
#
_entry.id   AF-A0A349EE32-F1
#
_cell.length_a   1.000
_cell.length_b   1.000
_cell.length_c   1.000
_cell.angle_alpha   90.00
_cell.angle_beta   90.00
_cell.angle_gamma   90.00
#
_symmetry.space_group_name_H-M   'P 1'
#
loop_
_entity.id
_entity.type
_entity.pdbx_description
1 polymer ?
#
loop_
_entity_poly.entity_id
_entity_poly.type
_entity_poly.pdbx_seq_one_letter_code
_entity_poly.pdbx_strand_id
1 'polypeptide(L)'
;MTDPKSAVTAPKKSSLFEVLNRPIRFPSFRKDTVAEAAVSPTEPAESKPFARLRDRLRRTRQSLVSGLSSLFKGRKLDDEALEELESRLLMADVGVEVTNHLIQQLTERVSRQQLNDVPALLQALHDDLLAILAPCQQPWRPSDSRPYVILTIGVNGVGKTTTIGKLA
;
A
#
# COMPACT_ATOMS: atom_id res chain seq x y z
N MET A 1 1.67 -45.00 -30.39
CA MET A 1 2.39 -43.84 -30.96
C MET A 1 1.48 -42.62 -30.78
N THR A 2 1.45 -42.05 -29.58
CA THR A 2 2.13 -40.78 -29.18
C THR A 2 1.28 -39.53 -29.44
N ASP A 3 0.60 -39.08 -28.38
CA ASP A 3 0.47 -37.66 -27.99
C ASP A 3 1.87 -37.03 -27.79
N PRO A 4 2.10 -35.68 -27.86
CA PRO A 4 1.38 -34.73 -26.98
C PRO A 4 1.27 -33.22 -27.36
N LYS A 5 0.27 -32.57 -26.73
CA LYS A 5 0.26 -31.22 -26.12
C LYS A 5 0.73 -30.00 -26.94
N SER A 6 -0.22 -29.13 -27.32
CA SER A 6 0.01 -27.69 -27.44
C SER A 6 -0.66 -26.94 -26.28
N ALA A 7 0.06 -25.97 -25.74
CA ALA A 7 -0.01 -25.50 -24.37
C ALA A 7 -1.17 -24.53 -24.10
N VAL A 8 -2.04 -24.90 -23.16
CA VAL A 8 -2.85 -23.94 -22.42
C VAL A 8 -1.89 -23.16 -21.51
N THR A 9 -1.69 -21.89 -21.84
CA THR A 9 -0.81 -20.98 -21.10
C THR A 9 -1.35 -20.78 -19.69
N ALA A 10 -0.57 -21.23 -18.69
CA ALA A 10 -0.88 -21.09 -17.28
C ALA A 10 -1.00 -19.61 -16.86
N PRO A 11 -1.88 -19.25 -15.91
CA PRO A 11 -1.96 -17.89 -15.42
C PRO A 11 -0.65 -17.53 -14.71
N LYS A 12 -0.05 -16.40 -15.10
CA LYS A 12 1.19 -15.90 -14.49
C LYS A 12 0.93 -15.63 -13.00
N LYS A 13 1.55 -16.44 -12.14
CA LYS A 13 1.59 -16.24 -10.68
C LYS A 13 2.26 -14.90 -10.39
N SER A 14 1.47 -13.89 -10.06
CA SER A 14 1.97 -12.59 -9.64
C SER A 14 2.76 -12.75 -8.33
N SER A 15 4.03 -12.37 -8.38
CA SER A 15 4.93 -12.44 -7.24
C SER A 15 4.46 -11.50 -6.12
N LEU A 16 4.59 -11.90 -4.85
CA LEU A 16 4.30 -11.05 -3.70
C LEU A 16 5.09 -9.73 -3.73
N PHE A 17 6.31 -9.78 -4.28
CA PHE A 17 7.12 -8.58 -4.49
C PHE A 17 6.56 -7.66 -5.58
N GLU A 18 5.82 -8.20 -6.53
CA GLU A 18 5.19 -7.45 -7.62
C GLU A 18 3.95 -6.73 -7.10
N VAL A 19 3.11 -7.41 -6.30
CA VAL A 19 1.92 -6.79 -5.67
C VAL A 19 2.32 -5.61 -4.78
N LEU A 20 3.35 -5.78 -3.94
CA LEU A 20 3.81 -4.74 -3.02
C LEU A 20 4.59 -3.59 -3.68
N ASN A 21 5.13 -3.79 -4.88
CA ASN A 21 5.84 -2.76 -5.64
C ASN A 21 5.02 -2.23 -6.81
N ARG A 22 3.72 -2.57 -6.92
CA ARG A 22 2.85 -1.96 -7.93
C ARG A 22 2.76 -0.46 -7.65
N PRO A 23 3.04 0.40 -8.65
CA PRO A 23 2.97 1.83 -8.46
C PRO A 23 1.52 2.22 -8.13
N ILE A 24 1.34 2.88 -6.98
CA ILE A 24 0.05 3.45 -6.58
C ILE A 24 -0.31 4.53 -7.59
N ARG A 25 -1.31 4.27 -8.44
CA ARG A 25 -1.76 5.20 -9.47
C ARG A 25 -2.71 6.21 -8.84
N PHE A 26 -2.21 7.39 -8.54
CA PHE A 26 -3.06 8.52 -8.16
C PHE A 26 -3.90 8.99 -9.36
N PRO A 27 -5.15 9.46 -9.15
CA PRO A 27 -5.86 10.19 -10.19
C PRO A 27 -5.02 11.41 -10.57
N SER A 28 -4.58 11.45 -11.82
CA SER A 28 -3.74 12.52 -12.35
C SER A 28 -4.51 13.84 -12.33
N PHE A 29 -4.00 14.83 -11.59
CA PHE A 29 -4.44 16.21 -11.71
C PHE A 29 -4.12 16.70 -13.13
N ARG A 30 -5.17 16.93 -13.93
CA ARG A 30 -5.04 17.61 -15.22
C ARG A 30 -4.52 19.03 -14.97
N LYS A 31 -3.40 19.35 -15.61
CA LYS A 31 -2.99 20.72 -15.86
C LYS A 31 -3.05 20.92 -17.37
N ASP A 32 -4.03 21.69 -17.82
CA ASP A 32 -4.09 22.13 -19.21
C ASP A 32 -2.87 23.02 -19.49
N THR A 33 -2.05 22.65 -20.49
CA THR A 33 -1.61 23.47 -21.64
C THR A 33 -0.44 22.78 -22.40
N VAL A 34 -0.75 22.43 -23.66
CA VAL A 34 0.01 22.28 -24.92
C VAL A 34 1.55 22.42 -24.92
N ALA A 35 2.27 21.38 -25.40
CA ALA A 35 3.07 21.39 -26.64
C ALA A 35 3.92 20.10 -26.77
N GLU A 36 3.89 19.51 -27.96
CA GLU A 36 4.44 18.21 -28.34
C GLU A 36 5.93 18.28 -28.72
N ALA A 37 6.75 17.40 -28.15
CA ALA A 37 8.04 17.00 -28.71
C ALA A 37 8.34 15.56 -28.26
N ALA A 38 8.50 14.68 -29.25
CA ALA A 38 8.64 13.24 -29.12
C ALA A 38 9.96 12.79 -28.45
N VAL A 39 9.88 11.86 -27.49
CA VAL A 39 10.96 10.92 -27.15
C VAL A 39 10.36 9.57 -26.69
N SER A 40 10.98 8.49 -27.17
CA SER A 40 10.73 7.04 -27.02
C SER A 40 10.38 6.52 -25.60
N PRO A 41 9.77 5.31 -25.49
CA PRO A 41 9.21 4.80 -24.24
C PRO A 41 10.30 4.27 -23.30
N THR A 42 10.75 5.09 -22.36
CA THR A 42 11.46 4.64 -21.18
C THR A 42 10.43 4.29 -20.11
N GLU A 43 10.55 3.10 -19.52
CA GLU A 43 9.78 2.67 -18.35
C GLU A 43 9.65 3.80 -17.31
N PRO A 44 8.49 3.95 -16.63
CA PRO A 44 8.24 5.11 -15.79
C PRO A 44 9.24 5.10 -14.63
N ALA A 45 10.28 5.92 -14.74
CA ALA A 45 11.25 6.15 -13.69
C ALA A 45 10.49 6.64 -12.45
N GLU A 46 10.46 5.82 -11.38
CA GLU A 46 9.92 6.23 -10.10
C GLU A 46 10.51 7.59 -9.71
N SER A 47 9.65 8.54 -9.36
CA SER A 47 10.13 9.85 -8.91
C SER A 47 11.09 9.67 -7.72
N LYS A 48 12.27 10.31 -7.75
CA LYS A 48 13.25 10.31 -6.66
C LYS A 48 12.66 10.46 -5.23
N PRO A 49 11.64 11.31 -4.97
CA PRO A 49 11.01 11.38 -3.64
C PRO A 49 10.25 10.09 -3.25
N PHE A 50 9.61 9.41 -4.21
CA PHE A 50 8.91 8.15 -3.94
C PHE A 50 9.87 7.02 -3.60
N ALA A 51 10.99 6.91 -4.31
CA ALA A 51 12.04 5.95 -4.00
C ALA A 51 12.57 6.12 -2.56
N ARG A 52 12.85 7.36 -2.16
CA ARG A 52 13.29 7.69 -0.78
C ARG A 52 12.24 7.34 0.27
N LEU A 53 10.96 7.56 -0.01
CA LEU A 53 9.88 7.18 0.90
C LEU A 53 9.79 5.65 1.04
N ARG A 54 9.84 4.93 -0.08
CA ARG A 54 9.80 3.46 -0.14
C ARG A 54 10.94 2.82 0.65
N ASP A 55 12.13 3.43 0.61
CA ASP A 55 13.30 3.01 1.37
C ASP A 55 13.13 3.25 2.87
N ARG A 56 12.60 4.41 3.26
CA ARG A 56 12.32 4.73 4.68
C ARG A 56 11.27 3.80 5.29
N LEU A 57 10.31 3.33 4.50
CA LEU A 57 9.27 2.38 4.93
C LEU A 57 9.70 0.91 4.84
N ARG A 58 10.94 0.62 4.46
CA ARG A 58 11.41 -0.76 4.26
C ARG A 58 11.26 -1.62 5.52
N ARG A 59 11.58 -1.08 6.69
CA ARG A 59 11.53 -1.83 7.96
C ARG A 59 10.10 -2.22 8.34
N THR A 60 9.16 -1.29 8.21
CA THR A 60 7.72 -1.53 8.43
C THR A 60 7.18 -2.57 7.46
N ARG A 61 7.49 -2.45 6.16
CA ARG A 61 7.08 -3.41 5.13
C ARG A 61 7.64 -4.81 5.41
N GLN A 62 8.90 -4.89 5.83
CA GLN A 62 9.51 -6.17 6.20
C GLN A 62 8.81 -6.78 7.42
N SER A 63 8.51 -6.02 8.47
CA SER A 63 7.82 -6.52 9.66
C SER A 63 6.44 -7.11 9.34
N LEU A 64 5.68 -6.44 8.47
CA LEU A 64 4.35 -6.90 8.07
C LEU A 64 4.41 -8.16 7.18
N VAL A 65 5.29 -8.18 6.18
CA VAL A 65 5.30 -9.20 5.12
C VAL A 65 6.16 -10.42 5.47
N SER A 66 7.18 -10.26 6.33
CA SER A 66 8.16 -11.29 6.68
C SER A 66 7.50 -12.50 7.33
N GLY A 67 7.40 -13.62 6.63
CA GLY A 67 6.83 -14.86 7.19
C GLY A 67 5.41 -15.17 6.70
N LEU A 68 4.66 -14.17 6.21
CA LEU A 68 3.41 -14.41 5.48
C LEU A 68 3.64 -15.18 4.18
N SER A 69 4.82 -15.10 3.56
CA SER A 69 5.13 -15.89 2.36
C SER A 69 5.47 -17.35 2.67
N SER A 70 6.01 -17.65 3.86
CA SER A 70 6.44 -18.99 4.26
C SER A 70 5.33 -19.79 4.93
N LEU A 71 4.49 -19.14 5.74
CA LEU A 71 3.38 -19.81 6.45
C LEU A 71 2.32 -20.36 5.50
N PHE A 72 2.19 -19.77 4.32
CA PHE A 72 1.15 -20.06 3.34
C PHE A 72 1.67 -20.80 2.10
N LYS A 73 2.94 -21.22 2.08
CA LYS A 73 3.44 -22.12 1.03
C LYS A 73 2.76 -23.48 1.20
N GLY A 74 1.67 -23.69 0.47
CA GLY A 74 0.96 -24.97 0.39
C GLY A 74 -0.15 -25.16 1.43
N ARG A 75 -0.48 -24.16 2.26
CA ARG A 75 -1.66 -24.17 3.14
C ARG A 75 -2.81 -23.37 2.53
N LYS A 76 -4.05 -23.79 2.83
CA LYS A 76 -5.24 -23.00 2.50
C LYS A 76 -5.23 -21.72 3.34
N LEU A 77 -5.89 -20.69 2.84
CA LEU A 77 -6.21 -19.51 3.64
C LEU A 77 -7.22 -19.97 4.72
N ASP A 78 -6.76 -20.05 5.96
CA ASP A 78 -7.53 -20.54 7.11
C ASP A 78 -7.49 -19.53 8.27
N ASP A 79 -8.13 -19.88 9.38
CA ASP A 79 -8.26 -18.99 10.54
C ASP A 79 -6.90 -18.72 11.22
N GLU A 80 -6.00 -19.73 11.28
CA GLU A 80 -4.63 -19.60 11.82
C GLU A 80 -3.83 -18.52 11.07
N ALA A 81 -4.01 -18.44 9.76
CA ALA A 81 -3.41 -17.43 8.91
C ALA A 81 -3.91 -16.00 9.21
N LEU A 82 -5.20 -15.85 9.52
CA LEU A 82 -5.79 -14.55 9.84
C LEU A 82 -5.40 -14.08 11.25
N GLU A 83 -5.32 -15.00 12.22
CA GLU A 83 -4.82 -14.70 13.58
C GLU A 83 -3.35 -14.21 13.57
N GLU A 84 -2.49 -14.84 12.79
CA GLU A 84 -1.09 -14.39 12.65
C GLU A 84 -1.03 -13.00 11.99
N LEU A 85 -1.89 -12.73 11.00
CA LEU A 85 -1.98 -11.40 10.38
C LEU A 85 -2.44 -10.35 11.39
N GLU A 86 -3.43 -10.68 12.22
CA GLU A 86 -3.93 -9.81 13.31
C GLU A 86 -2.80 -9.41 14.25
N SER A 87 -2.07 -10.41 14.77
CA SER A 87 -0.92 -10.20 15.67
C SER A 87 0.11 -9.23 15.07
N ARG A 88 0.41 -9.38 13.77
CA ARG A 88 1.36 -8.50 13.06
C ARG A 88 0.86 -7.08 12.91
N LEU A 89 -0.43 -6.89 12.61
CA LEU A 89 -1.02 -5.56 12.49
C LEU A 89 -0.97 -4.83 13.85
N LEU A 90 -1.23 -5.54 14.96
CA LEU A 90 -1.10 -5.00 16.31
C LEU A 90 0.36 -4.62 16.63
N MET A 91 1.32 -5.48 16.30
CA MET A 91 2.76 -5.20 16.47
C MET A 91 3.27 -4.05 15.59
N ALA A 92 2.56 -3.72 14.52
CA ALA A 92 2.93 -2.66 13.58
C ALA A 92 2.26 -1.30 13.90
N ASP A 93 1.75 -1.14 15.12
CA ASP A 93 1.09 0.09 15.59
C ASP A 93 -0.18 0.48 14.82
N VAL A 94 -0.91 -0.49 14.24
CA VAL A 94 -2.19 -0.23 13.56
C VAL A 94 -3.32 0.08 14.55
N GLY A 95 -3.23 -0.47 15.77
CA GLY A 95 -4.22 -0.32 16.83
C GLY A 95 -5.35 -1.35 16.74
N VAL A 96 -6.00 -1.61 17.87
CA VAL A 96 -6.97 -2.70 18.05
C VAL A 96 -8.21 -2.50 17.17
N GLU A 97 -8.81 -1.31 17.19
CA GLU A 97 -10.06 -1.03 16.46
C GLU A 97 -9.91 -1.23 14.95
N VAL A 98 -8.86 -0.65 14.38
CA VAL A 98 -8.56 -0.75 12.95
C VAL A 98 -8.21 -2.20 12.58
N THR A 99 -7.41 -2.87 13.41
CA THR A 99 -7.04 -4.26 13.15
C THR A 99 -8.26 -5.17 13.14
N ASN A 100 -9.13 -5.07 14.15
CA ASN A 100 -10.36 -5.87 14.22
C ASN A 100 -11.26 -5.64 13.00
N HIS A 101 -11.40 -4.38 12.57
CA HIS A 101 -12.16 -4.03 11.39
C HIS A 101 -11.59 -4.70 10.12
N LEU A 102 -10.27 -4.64 9.93
CA LEU A 102 -9.58 -5.26 8.79
C LEU A 102 -9.73 -6.78 8.81
N ILE A 103 -9.47 -7.43 9.95
CA ILE A 103 -9.56 -8.89 10.07
C ILE A 103 -10.97 -9.37 9.79
N GLN A 104 -12.00 -8.71 10.34
CA GLN A 104 -13.40 -9.06 10.07
C GLN A 104 -13.72 -9.02 8.57
N GLN A 105 -13.33 -7.94 7.88
CA GLN A 105 -13.55 -7.79 6.44
C GLN A 105 -12.82 -8.89 5.63
N LEU A 106 -11.60 -9.24 6.02
CA LEU A 106 -10.84 -10.30 5.36
C LEU A 106 -11.48 -11.67 5.60
N THR A 107 -11.85 -12.01 6.84
CA THR A 107 -12.55 -13.27 7.18
C THR A 107 -13.84 -13.45 6.38
N GLU A 108 -14.63 -12.39 6.23
CA GLU A 108 -15.84 -12.42 5.39
C GLU A 108 -15.52 -12.72 3.91
N ARG A 109 -14.42 -12.18 3.38
CA ARG A 109 -13.99 -12.47 1.99
C ARG A 109 -13.42 -13.89 1.85
N VAL A 110 -12.69 -14.40 2.84
CA VAL A 110 -12.18 -15.78 2.87
C VAL A 110 -13.34 -16.79 2.90
N SER A 111 -14.30 -16.60 3.82
CA SER A 111 -15.46 -17.50 3.96
C SER A 111 -16.33 -17.56 2.70
N ARG A 112 -16.37 -16.47 1.92
CA ARG A 112 -17.05 -16.40 0.60
C ARG A 112 -16.21 -16.93 -0.56
N GLN A 113 -15.03 -17.52 -0.31
CA GLN A 113 -14.08 -18.01 -1.32
C GLN A 113 -13.62 -16.93 -2.33
N GLN A 114 -13.61 -15.67 -1.90
CA GLN A 114 -13.16 -14.54 -2.73
C GLN A 114 -11.64 -14.35 -2.69
N LEU A 115 -10.97 -14.93 -1.68
CA LEU A 115 -9.52 -14.89 -1.49
C LEU A 115 -8.98 -16.31 -1.48
N ASN A 116 -8.19 -16.64 -2.51
CA ASN A 116 -7.73 -18.01 -2.77
C ASN A 116 -6.24 -18.21 -2.48
N ASP A 117 -5.49 -17.13 -2.31
CA ASP A 117 -4.06 -17.14 -2.04
C ASP A 117 -3.60 -15.90 -1.26
N VAL A 118 -2.34 -15.91 -0.81
CA VAL A 118 -1.72 -14.78 -0.08
C VAL A 118 -1.63 -13.51 -0.90
N PRO A 119 -1.23 -13.54 -2.19
CA PRO A 119 -1.28 -12.35 -3.03
C PRO A 119 -2.66 -11.68 -3.02
N ALA A 120 -3.74 -12.44 -3.13
CA ALA A 120 -5.10 -11.91 -3.05
C ALA A 120 -5.42 -11.34 -1.66
N LEU A 121 -5.05 -12.04 -0.58
CA LEU A 121 -5.23 -11.56 0.79
C LEU A 121 -4.51 -10.22 1.02
N LEU A 122 -3.25 -10.11 0.62
CA LEU A 122 -2.46 -8.88 0.78
C LEU A 122 -3.01 -7.74 -0.08
N GLN A 123 -3.50 -8.04 -1.28
CA GLN A 123 -4.16 -7.05 -2.12
C GLN A 123 -5.45 -6.54 -1.46
N ALA A 124 -6.27 -7.44 -0.92
CA ALA A 124 -7.48 -7.08 -0.19
C ALA A 124 -7.16 -6.21 1.05
N LEU A 125 -6.16 -6.59 1.84
CA LEU A 125 -5.69 -5.79 2.98
C LEU A 125 -5.22 -4.40 2.55
N HIS A 126 -4.45 -4.33 1.46
CA HIS A 126 -3.98 -3.06 0.91
C HIS A 126 -5.15 -2.16 0.51
N ASP A 127 -6.16 -2.71 -0.16
CA ASP A 127 -7.32 -1.96 -0.64
C ASP A 127 -8.18 -1.46 0.54
N ASP A 128 -8.33 -2.26 1.59
CA ASP A 128 -9.04 -1.87 2.82
C ASP A 128 -8.30 -0.76 3.57
N LEU A 129 -6.96 -0.86 3.69
CA LEU A 129 -6.14 0.21 4.25
C LEU A 129 -6.24 1.51 3.44
N LEU A 130 -6.26 1.42 2.11
CA LEU A 130 -6.47 2.59 1.26
C LEU A 130 -7.86 3.20 1.47
N ALA A 131 -8.90 2.38 1.63
CA ALA A 131 -10.25 2.86 1.89
C ALA A 131 -10.34 3.64 3.20
N ILE A 132 -9.63 3.19 4.25
CA ILE A 132 -9.53 3.91 5.54
C ILE A 132 -8.82 5.26 5.37
N LEU A 133 -7.76 5.31 4.55
CA LEU A 133 -6.97 6.53 4.35
C LEU A 133 -7.61 7.53 3.38
N ALA A 134 -8.44 7.08 2.44
CA ALA A 134 -8.99 7.92 1.38
C ALA A 134 -9.74 9.17 1.90
N PRO A 135 -10.59 9.10 2.94
CA PRO A 135 -11.26 10.29 3.49
C PRO A 135 -10.31 11.34 4.06
N CYS A 136 -9.11 10.93 4.48
CA CYS A 136 -8.09 11.80 5.07
C CYS A 136 -7.21 12.49 4.02
N GLN A 137 -7.31 12.12 2.74
CA GLN A 137 -6.51 12.69 1.66
C GLN A 137 -7.05 14.05 1.21
N GLN A 138 -6.99 15.05 2.08
CA GLN A 138 -7.36 16.42 1.75
C GLN A 138 -6.12 17.22 1.30
N PRO A 139 -6.08 17.72 0.06
CA PRO A 139 -4.96 18.53 -0.40
C PRO A 139 -4.90 19.83 0.38
N TRP A 140 -3.69 20.23 0.81
CA TRP A 140 -3.50 21.53 1.45
C TRP A 140 -3.77 22.64 0.44
N ARG A 141 -4.75 23.49 0.75
CA ARG A 141 -5.11 24.69 -0.02
C ARG A 141 -4.87 25.94 0.84
N PRO A 142 -3.69 26.56 0.77
CA PRO A 142 -3.46 27.82 1.47
C PRO A 142 -4.36 28.93 0.89
N SER A 143 -4.75 29.87 1.75
CA SER A 143 -5.54 31.03 1.36
C SER A 143 -4.66 32.05 0.64
N ASP A 144 -5.22 32.77 -0.32
CA ASP A 144 -4.54 33.88 -1.01
C ASP A 144 -4.35 35.12 -0.10
N SER A 145 -5.01 35.14 1.06
CA SER A 145 -4.89 36.20 2.07
C SER A 145 -3.46 36.32 2.58
N ARG A 146 -2.93 37.55 2.61
CA ARG A 146 -1.61 37.83 3.16
C ARG A 146 -1.70 38.71 4.42
N PRO A 147 -1.01 38.34 5.52
CA PRO A 147 -0.17 37.15 5.67
C PRO A 147 -0.99 35.85 5.80
N TYR A 148 -0.45 34.74 5.28
CA TYR A 148 -1.00 33.40 5.52
C TYR A 148 -0.41 32.85 6.81
N VAL A 149 -1.24 32.67 7.84
CA VAL A 149 -0.79 32.30 9.20
C VAL A 149 -1.02 30.80 9.43
N ILE A 150 0.06 30.10 9.80
CA ILE A 150 0.01 28.67 10.18
C ILE A 150 0.31 28.56 11.69
N LEU A 151 -0.68 28.12 12.47
CA LEU A 151 -0.49 27.82 13.89
C LEU A 151 -0.04 26.37 14.07
N THR A 152 1.20 26.16 14.52
CA THR A 152 1.74 24.82 14.80
C THR A 152 1.60 24.48 16.28
N ILE A 153 0.88 23.41 16.61
CA ILE A 153 0.64 22.94 17.99
C ILE A 153 1.18 21.52 18.21
N GLY A 154 1.45 21.14 19.46
CA GLY A 154 1.90 19.80 19.84
C GLY A 154 2.80 19.80 21.08
N VAL A 155 3.07 18.62 21.64
CA VAL A 155 3.92 18.45 22.84
C VAL A 155 5.41 18.66 22.55
N ASN A 156 6.24 18.80 23.58
CA ASN A 156 7.69 18.97 23.40
C ASN A 156 8.33 17.71 22.80
N GLY A 157 9.28 17.88 21.87
CA GLY A 157 10.03 16.76 21.27
C GLY A 157 9.43 16.12 20.00
N VAL A 158 8.18 16.41 19.60
CA VAL A 158 7.57 15.80 18.38
C VAL A 158 8.03 16.39 17.05
N GLY A 159 9.03 17.28 17.07
CA GLY A 159 9.58 17.89 15.86
C GLY A 159 8.83 19.11 15.32
N LYS A 160 8.10 19.87 16.17
CA LYS A 160 7.42 21.13 15.77
C LYS A 160 8.37 22.10 15.06
N THR A 161 9.49 22.46 15.70
CA THR A 161 10.48 23.40 15.16
C THR A 161 11.13 22.87 13.87
N THR A 162 11.43 21.57 13.83
CA THR A 162 11.98 20.90 12.63
C THR A 162 11.00 20.91 11.46
N THR A 163 9.70 20.79 11.74
CA THR A 163 8.65 20.82 10.71
C THR A 163 8.46 22.24 10.18
N ILE A 164 8.46 23.25 11.05
CA ILE A 164 8.44 24.67 10.65
C ILE A 164 9.61 24.99 9.71
N GLY A 165 10.83 24.56 10.05
CA GLY A 165 12.01 24.79 9.22
C GLY A 165 12.04 24.02 7.88
N LYS A 166 11.23 22.96 7.73
CA LYS A 166 11.06 22.25 6.44
C LYS A 166 9.96 22.84 5.57
N LEU A 167 9.02 23.57 6.18
CA LEU A 167 7.91 24.24 5.51
C LEU A 167 8.28 25.64 5.00
N ALA A 168 9.24 26.31 5.66
CA ALA A 168 9.82 27.59 5.25
C ALA A 168 10.78 27.43 4.06
#